data_AF-A0A2W5TW64-F1
#
_entry.id   AF-A0A2W5TW64-F1
#
_cell.length_a   1.000
_cell.length_b   1.000
_cell.length_c   1.000
_cell.angle_alpha   90.00
_cell.angle_beta   90.00
_cell.angle_gamma   90.00
#
_symmetry.space_group_name_H-M   'P 1'
#
loop_
_entity.id
_entity.type
_entity.pdbx_description
1 polymer ?
#
loop_
_entity_poly.entity_id
_entity_poly.type
_entity_poly.pdbx_seq_one_letter_code
_entity_poly.pdbx_strand_id
1 'polypeptide(L)'
;MRRLILLLPLALLAGCTCARGPDAADAGACVCPAPEASATPSDTVKPTARTEPTTEKPHVHPLAVCPAEGRLPLDVAQEAFDKQDYEKALSCAAQAAALSPSDVIAHTERANALAQLERYDEAVLAYARALAIDPDSLDALAGAAHFYVVLQPSTRELDELGSNYAERGFELATSQRDEEFAITFARLSAMGFNDIGQSYDALERADWVLERAKNDPEALYERAVALFELCRFKEAKAAFTRLLDDTERAAWAHHHLGLVLEREGKQEEADKHFVKARALDAESFPSPVLISSADFRKELDAAIAALPADMRKDLSGVPVEVEDLPQEVDLTSGDPPLSPTILGLFRGTPLAETCELEPGMKPGSPCRSIALYRKNLARAVKTRDELVEQIRVTLLHEVGHLRGEDDSELAARGLE
;
A
#
# COMPACT_ATOMS: atom_id res chain seq x y z
N MET A 1 -3.80 -4.00 -1.06
CA MET A 1 -4.04 -5.18 -1.92
C MET A 1 -2.71 -5.89 -2.10
N ARG A 2 -2.61 -7.21 -1.89
CA ARG A 2 -1.35 -7.95 -2.07
C ARG A 2 -1.00 -7.95 -3.56
N ARG A 3 -0.10 -7.07 -4.01
CA ARG A 3 0.52 -7.18 -5.35
C ARG A 3 1.26 -8.53 -5.35
N LEU A 4 1.11 -9.33 -6.40
CA LEU A 4 1.73 -10.65 -6.51
C LEU A 4 3.26 -10.48 -6.49
N ILE A 5 3.89 -10.80 -5.35
CA ILE A 5 5.33 -10.70 -5.13
C ILE A 5 6.01 -11.88 -5.81
N LEU A 6 6.82 -11.62 -6.83
CA LEU A 6 7.91 -12.53 -7.22
C LEU A 6 9.21 -11.74 -7.41
N LEU A 7 10.26 -12.28 -6.81
CA LEU A 7 11.54 -11.65 -6.57
C LEU A 7 12.33 -11.44 -7.86
N LEU A 8 12.94 -10.26 -8.00
CA LEU A 8 14.16 -10.14 -8.80
C LEU A 8 15.31 -10.80 -8.02
N PRO A 9 16.10 -11.71 -8.62
CA PRO A 9 17.28 -12.25 -7.96
C PRO A 9 18.35 -11.17 -7.87
N LEU A 10 18.86 -10.92 -6.67
CA LEU A 10 20.08 -10.17 -6.44
C LEU A 10 21.25 -11.11 -6.76
N ALA A 11 21.66 -11.19 -8.02
CA ALA A 11 22.62 -12.19 -8.46
C ALA A 11 24.03 -11.92 -7.92
N LEU A 12 24.58 -12.79 -7.04
CA LEU A 12 26.03 -12.89 -6.80
C LEU A 12 26.52 -14.29 -6.31
N LEU A 13 27.09 -15.02 -7.28
CA LEU A 13 28.22 -15.99 -7.27
C LEU A 13 28.46 -16.95 -6.07
N ALA A 14 28.25 -18.25 -6.35
CA ALA A 14 28.43 -19.40 -5.46
C ALA A 14 29.86 -19.99 -5.39
N GLY A 15 30.19 -20.63 -4.25
CA GLY A 15 31.36 -21.50 -4.04
C GLY A 15 31.18 -22.52 -2.89
N CYS A 16 30.73 -23.73 -3.23
CA CYS A 16 30.54 -24.98 -2.43
C CYS A 16 31.88 -25.62 -1.91
N THR A 17 32.03 -26.54 -0.92
CA THR A 17 31.19 -27.61 -0.29
C THR A 17 31.93 -28.34 0.89
N CYS A 18 31.16 -28.78 1.92
CA CYS A 18 31.11 -30.07 2.69
C CYS A 18 32.33 -30.59 3.53
N ALA A 19 32.22 -31.32 4.68
CA ALA A 19 31.19 -32.28 5.14
C ALA A 19 31.27 -32.71 6.66
N ARG A 20 30.10 -33.05 7.23
CA ARG A 20 29.68 -34.19 8.12
C ARG A 20 30.17 -34.40 9.58
N GLY A 21 29.16 -34.61 10.46
CA GLY A 21 29.18 -35.50 11.64
C GLY A 21 27.84 -35.47 12.41
N PRO A 22 27.14 -36.61 12.68
CA PRO A 22 25.79 -36.63 13.25
C PRO A 22 25.70 -37.08 14.73
N ASP A 23 24.46 -37.03 15.23
CA ASP A 23 23.86 -37.71 16.39
C ASP A 23 24.01 -37.07 17.78
N ALA A 24 23.07 -37.13 18.72
CA ALA A 24 21.61 -37.36 18.79
C ALA A 24 21.24 -37.31 20.29
N ALA A 25 19.98 -36.95 20.59
CA ALA A 25 19.18 -37.41 21.75
C ALA A 25 19.54 -36.82 23.15
N ASP A 26 18.65 -36.68 24.13
CA ASP A 26 17.25 -37.07 24.29
C ASP A 26 16.59 -36.35 25.49
N ALA A 27 15.26 -36.27 25.41
CA ALA A 27 14.21 -36.41 26.43
C ALA A 27 14.20 -35.70 27.81
N GLY A 28 13.00 -35.15 28.09
CA GLY A 28 12.17 -35.56 29.26
C GLY A 28 11.93 -34.47 30.30
N ALA A 29 10.89 -33.63 30.22
CA ALA A 29 9.48 -33.86 30.62
C ALA A 29 9.23 -34.10 32.12
N CYS A 30 8.44 -33.22 32.77
CA CYS A 30 7.28 -33.60 33.62
C CYS A 30 6.46 -32.37 34.09
N VAL A 31 5.21 -32.64 34.48
CA VAL A 31 4.00 -31.80 34.38
C VAL A 31 3.27 -31.70 35.74
N CYS A 32 2.79 -30.47 36.05
CA CYS A 32 1.53 -30.05 36.73
C CYS A 32 1.23 -30.39 38.22
N PRO A 33 0.12 -29.88 38.86
CA PRO A 33 -0.83 -28.78 38.54
C PRO A 33 -1.16 -27.82 39.74
N ALA A 34 -2.06 -26.85 39.50
CA ALA A 34 -2.66 -25.86 40.43
C ALA A 34 -3.75 -26.40 41.39
N PRO A 35 -4.34 -25.55 42.26
CA PRO A 35 -5.79 -25.28 42.09
C PRO A 35 -6.29 -23.87 42.49
N GLU A 36 -7.54 -23.61 42.08
CA GLU A 36 -8.37 -22.40 42.06
C GLU A 36 -9.03 -22.02 43.41
N ALA A 37 -9.53 -20.77 43.53
CA ALA A 37 -10.77 -20.46 44.26
C ALA A 37 -11.37 -19.07 43.90
N SER A 38 -12.69 -19.05 43.77
CA SER A 38 -13.63 -18.01 43.33
C SER A 38 -14.10 -17.02 44.43
N ALA A 39 -14.52 -15.79 44.06
CA ALA A 39 -15.75 -15.11 44.54
C ALA A 39 -15.99 -13.73 43.88
N THR A 40 -17.26 -13.41 43.56
CA THR A 40 -17.82 -12.10 43.14
C THR A 40 -18.86 -11.63 44.21
N PRO A 41 -19.61 -10.51 44.10
CA PRO A 41 -19.49 -9.26 43.31
C PRO A 41 -19.66 -7.97 44.18
N SER A 42 -19.27 -6.78 43.68
CA SER A 42 -19.94 -5.50 44.06
C SER A 42 -19.54 -4.36 43.13
N ASP A 43 -20.56 -3.65 42.64
CA ASP A 43 -20.51 -2.50 41.74
C ASP A 43 -19.65 -1.34 42.25
N THR A 44 -18.69 -0.91 41.43
CA THR A 44 -18.27 0.49 41.31
C THR A 44 -17.69 0.69 39.91
N VAL A 45 -18.30 1.58 39.13
CA VAL A 45 -17.80 1.99 37.82
C VAL A 45 -16.44 2.66 38.02
N LYS A 46 -15.37 1.96 37.61
CA LYS A 46 -14.01 2.49 37.51
C LYS A 46 -13.76 3.05 36.11
N PRO A 47 -12.90 4.08 35.98
CA PRO A 47 -12.55 4.68 34.69
C PRO A 47 -12.07 3.60 33.72
N THR A 48 -12.47 3.69 32.45
CA THR A 48 -12.01 2.81 31.37
C THR A 48 -10.49 2.73 31.42
N ALA A 49 -9.99 1.56 31.84
CA ALA A 49 -8.59 1.24 31.79
C ALA A 49 -8.14 1.40 30.33
N ARG A 50 -7.05 2.16 30.13
CA ARG A 50 -6.21 1.94 28.95
C ARG A 50 -6.01 0.43 28.86
N THR A 51 -6.29 -0.15 27.70
CA THR A 51 -5.82 -1.49 27.36
C THR A 51 -4.33 -1.50 27.66
N GLU A 52 -3.95 -2.18 28.74
CA GLU A 52 -2.55 -2.51 28.95
C GLU A 52 -2.12 -3.29 27.72
N PRO A 53 -0.97 -2.97 27.11
CA PRO A 53 -0.46 -3.77 26.01
C PRO A 53 -0.39 -5.20 26.52
N THR A 54 -1.12 -6.09 25.86
CA THR A 54 -1.04 -7.53 26.14
C THR A 54 0.43 -7.88 26.05
N THR A 55 1.05 -8.16 27.20
CA THR A 55 2.41 -8.68 27.29
C THR A 55 2.38 -10.15 26.90
N GLU A 56 1.90 -10.43 25.69
CA GLU A 56 2.17 -11.69 25.05
C GLU A 56 3.69 -11.70 24.85
N LYS A 57 4.37 -12.60 25.57
CA LYS A 57 5.82 -12.74 25.41
C LYS A 57 6.06 -12.97 23.92
N PRO A 58 7.04 -12.29 23.29
CA PRO A 58 7.35 -12.51 21.89
C PRO A 58 7.48 -14.01 21.65
N HIS A 59 6.68 -14.56 20.74
CA HIS A 59 6.79 -15.96 20.37
C HIS A 59 8.15 -16.14 19.69
N VAL A 60 9.12 -16.66 20.44
CA VAL A 60 10.46 -16.90 19.93
C VAL A 60 10.41 -18.16 19.06
N HIS A 61 10.44 -17.98 17.74
CA HIS A 61 10.59 -19.08 16.79
C HIS A 61 12.07 -19.49 16.77
N PRO A 62 12.43 -20.68 17.30
CA PRO A 62 13.81 -21.12 17.33
C PRO A 62 14.33 -21.26 15.91
N LEU A 63 15.48 -20.65 15.63
CA LEU A 63 16.11 -20.78 14.32
C LEU A 63 16.75 -22.16 14.18
N ALA A 64 16.62 -22.75 13.00
CA ALA A 64 17.40 -23.93 12.64
C ALA A 64 18.91 -23.62 12.72
N VAL A 65 19.73 -24.65 12.86
CA VAL A 65 21.18 -24.50 12.77
C VAL A 65 21.54 -24.29 11.30
N CYS A 66 22.32 -23.25 10.99
CA CYS A 66 22.77 -23.03 9.62
C CYS A 66 23.67 -24.18 9.15
N PRO A 67 23.33 -24.87 8.05
CA PRO A 67 24.15 -25.95 7.50
C PRO A 67 25.24 -25.38 6.58
N ALA A 68 26.15 -24.56 7.14
CA ALA A 68 27.20 -23.91 6.35
C ALA A 68 28.33 -24.88 5.92
N GLU A 69 28.50 -26.00 6.62
CA GLU A 69 29.45 -27.07 6.31
C GLU A 69 30.88 -26.59 5.96
N GLY A 70 31.40 -25.61 6.70
CA GLY A 70 32.74 -25.04 6.52
C GLY A 70 32.84 -23.85 5.55
N ARG A 71 31.73 -23.47 4.91
CA ARG A 71 31.60 -22.22 4.15
C ARG A 71 31.26 -21.04 5.09
N LEU A 72 31.41 -19.82 4.60
CA LEU A 72 30.92 -18.64 5.32
C LEU A 72 29.37 -18.71 5.40
N PRO A 73 28.77 -18.54 6.59
CA PRO A 73 27.31 -18.56 6.72
C PRO A 73 26.63 -17.51 5.84
N LEU A 74 27.25 -16.35 5.61
CA LEU A 74 26.69 -15.30 4.77
C LEU A 74 26.50 -15.75 3.31
N ASP A 75 27.54 -16.34 2.69
CA ASP A 75 27.45 -16.86 1.32
C ASP A 75 26.35 -17.92 1.18
N VAL A 76 26.20 -18.76 2.21
CA VAL A 76 25.16 -19.80 2.23
C VAL A 76 23.77 -19.18 2.41
N ALA A 77 23.67 -18.07 3.15
CA ALA A 77 22.42 -17.34 3.31
C ALA A 77 21.96 -16.73 1.98
N GLN A 78 22.85 -16.04 1.27
CA GLN A 78 22.57 -15.44 -0.04
C GLN A 78 22.18 -16.49 -1.09
N GLU A 79 22.94 -17.57 -1.18
CA GLU A 79 22.61 -18.67 -2.10
C GLU A 79 21.28 -19.35 -1.75
N ALA A 80 20.95 -19.47 -0.46
CA ALA A 80 19.67 -20.01 -0.03
C ALA A 80 18.52 -19.04 -0.35
N PHE A 81 18.74 -17.74 -0.19
CA PHE A 81 17.76 -16.70 -0.52
C PHE A 81 17.44 -16.70 -2.02
N ASP A 82 18.47 -16.77 -2.88
CA ASP A 82 18.32 -16.88 -4.34
C ASP A 82 17.52 -18.14 -4.75
N LYS A 83 17.64 -19.21 -3.97
CA LYS A 83 16.90 -20.47 -4.16
C LYS A 83 15.52 -20.46 -3.49
N GLN A 84 15.12 -19.33 -2.88
CA GLN A 84 13.88 -19.16 -2.13
C GLN A 84 13.75 -20.10 -0.90
N ASP A 85 14.88 -20.62 -0.40
CA ASP A 85 14.94 -21.38 0.85
C ASP A 85 15.14 -20.38 2.02
N TYR A 86 14.08 -19.64 2.33
CA TYR A 86 14.15 -18.51 3.27
C TYR A 86 14.42 -18.93 4.71
N GLU A 87 13.97 -20.11 5.13
CA GLU A 87 14.29 -20.63 6.46
C GLU A 87 15.79 -20.91 6.61
N LYS A 88 16.39 -21.52 5.59
CA LYS A 88 17.84 -21.70 5.56
C LYS A 88 18.57 -20.36 5.46
N ALA A 89 18.12 -19.45 4.60
CA ALA A 89 18.68 -18.12 4.46
C ALA A 89 18.70 -17.39 5.81
N LEU A 90 17.57 -17.41 6.52
CA LEU A 90 17.42 -16.82 7.84
C LEU A 90 18.38 -17.43 8.87
N SER A 91 18.43 -18.76 8.97
CA SER A 91 19.33 -19.43 9.92
C SER A 91 20.80 -19.06 9.70
N CYS A 92 21.21 -18.97 8.44
CA CYS A 92 22.58 -18.68 8.04
C CYS A 92 22.94 -17.20 8.17
N ALA A 93 22.04 -16.30 7.82
CA ALA A 93 22.22 -14.87 8.03
C ALA A 93 22.26 -14.52 9.53
N ALA A 94 21.41 -15.17 10.34
CA ALA A 94 21.45 -15.00 11.79
C ALA A 94 22.76 -15.50 12.41
N GLN A 95 23.30 -16.63 11.93
CA GLN A 95 24.62 -17.10 12.35
C GLN A 95 25.73 -16.13 11.90
N ALA A 96 25.69 -15.61 10.67
CA ALA A 96 26.64 -14.62 10.19
C ALA A 96 26.63 -13.36 11.07
N ALA A 97 25.44 -12.83 11.37
CA ALA A 97 25.26 -11.67 12.25
C ALA A 97 25.72 -11.94 13.69
N ALA A 98 25.63 -13.18 14.19
CA ALA A 98 26.15 -13.55 15.51
C ALA A 98 27.68 -13.63 15.54
N LEU A 99 28.31 -14.10 14.46
CA LEU A 99 29.77 -14.15 14.31
C LEU A 99 30.37 -12.74 14.14
N SER A 100 29.66 -11.88 13.40
CA SER A 100 30.04 -10.50 13.13
C SER A 100 28.89 -9.54 13.43
N PRO A 101 28.72 -9.08 14.69
CA PRO A 101 27.59 -8.23 15.10
C PRO A 101 27.49 -6.87 14.40
N SER A 102 28.56 -6.41 13.76
CA SER A 102 28.64 -5.17 13.00
C SER A 102 28.66 -5.39 11.48
N ASP A 103 28.39 -6.60 11.00
CA ASP A 103 28.28 -6.89 9.58
C ASP A 103 26.89 -6.44 9.07
N VAL A 104 26.88 -5.36 8.30
CA VAL A 104 25.65 -4.75 7.77
C VAL A 104 24.93 -5.73 6.85
N ILE A 105 25.66 -6.40 5.94
CA ILE A 105 25.08 -7.32 4.96
C ILE A 105 24.43 -8.51 5.66
N ALA A 106 25.06 -9.05 6.70
CA ALA A 106 24.46 -10.14 7.48
C ALA A 106 23.12 -9.76 8.14
N HIS A 107 22.98 -8.52 8.64
CA HIS A 107 21.70 -8.03 9.18
C HIS A 107 20.68 -7.75 8.07
N THR A 108 21.11 -7.24 6.92
CA THR A 108 20.25 -7.03 5.74
C THR A 108 19.71 -8.35 5.20
N GLU A 109 20.56 -9.36 4.99
CA GLU A 109 20.13 -10.70 4.52
C GLU A 109 19.19 -11.37 5.52
N ARG A 110 19.45 -11.18 6.81
CA ARG A 110 18.54 -11.65 7.86
C ARG A 110 17.18 -10.97 7.73
N ALA A 111 17.15 -9.65 7.52
CA ALA A 111 15.92 -8.88 7.36
C ALA A 111 15.14 -9.31 6.11
N ASN A 112 15.83 -9.47 4.98
CA ASN A 112 15.26 -9.96 3.72
C ASN A 112 14.60 -11.33 3.91
N ALA A 113 15.29 -12.29 4.54
CA ALA A 113 14.75 -13.61 4.79
C ALA A 113 13.54 -13.59 5.74
N LEU A 114 13.57 -12.74 6.78
CA LEU A 114 12.42 -12.54 7.69
C LEU A 114 11.21 -11.95 6.95
N ALA A 115 11.45 -10.99 6.06
CA ALA A 115 10.40 -10.36 5.27
C ALA A 115 9.69 -11.36 4.34
N GLN A 116 10.45 -12.23 3.68
CA GLN A 116 9.91 -13.29 2.81
C GLN A 116 9.17 -14.38 3.58
N LEU A 117 9.51 -14.59 4.86
CA LEU A 117 8.79 -15.48 5.78
C LEU A 117 7.58 -14.81 6.46
N GLU A 118 7.21 -13.60 6.04
CA GLU A 118 6.15 -12.78 6.65
C GLU A 118 6.37 -12.49 8.15
N ARG A 119 7.61 -12.58 8.64
CA ARG A 119 8.01 -12.26 10.03
C ARG A 119 8.35 -10.78 10.15
N TYR A 120 7.36 -9.94 9.87
CA TYR A 120 7.53 -8.51 9.64
C TYR A 120 8.09 -7.74 10.84
N ASP A 121 7.64 -8.02 12.06
CA ASP A 121 8.15 -7.36 13.28
C ASP A 121 9.66 -7.59 13.46
N GLU A 122 10.14 -8.80 13.16
CA GLU A 122 11.56 -9.11 13.24
C GLU A 122 12.35 -8.52 12.06
N ALA A 123 11.75 -8.46 10.88
CA ALA A 123 12.36 -7.83 9.69
C ALA A 123 12.61 -6.33 9.93
N VAL A 124 11.63 -5.61 10.49
CA VAL A 124 11.76 -4.20 10.90
C VAL A 124 12.97 -4.01 11.81
N LEU A 125 13.11 -4.84 12.85
CA LEU A 125 14.24 -4.76 13.78
C LEU A 125 15.58 -5.09 13.13
N ALA A 126 15.61 -6.04 12.18
CA ALA A 126 16.83 -6.41 11.47
C ALA A 126 17.28 -5.32 10.48
N TYR A 127 16.37 -4.71 9.72
CA TYR A 127 16.69 -3.54 8.89
C TYR A 127 17.13 -2.34 9.73
N ALA A 128 16.42 -2.05 10.82
CA ALA A 128 16.80 -0.99 11.75
C ALA A 128 18.20 -1.24 12.33
N ARG A 129 18.57 -2.51 12.58
CA ARG A 129 19.91 -2.86 13.04
C ARG A 129 20.97 -2.63 11.97
N ALA A 130 20.72 -3.04 10.73
CA ALA A 130 21.63 -2.81 9.60
C ALA A 130 21.88 -1.31 9.41
N LEU A 131 20.82 -0.51 9.33
CA LEU A 131 20.88 0.94 9.14
C LEU A 131 21.44 1.70 10.35
N ALA A 132 21.36 1.13 11.56
CA ALA A 132 22.02 1.71 12.74
C ALA A 132 23.54 1.48 12.75
N ILE A 133 24.02 0.41 12.07
CA ILE A 133 25.45 0.14 11.92
C ILE A 133 26.01 1.03 10.79
N ASP A 134 25.34 1.06 9.65
CA ASP A 134 25.69 1.91 8.51
C ASP A 134 24.42 2.53 7.88
N PRO A 135 24.15 3.82 8.15
CA PRO A 135 23.00 4.52 7.58
C PRO A 135 23.06 4.75 6.07
N ASP A 136 24.24 4.61 5.44
CA ASP A 136 24.48 4.88 4.02
C ASP A 136 24.72 3.60 3.21
N SER A 137 24.51 2.43 3.81
CA SER A 137 24.59 1.14 3.10
C SER A 137 23.49 1.03 2.05
N LEU A 138 23.88 0.96 0.78
CA LEU A 138 22.95 0.82 -0.35
C LEU A 138 22.11 -0.47 -0.24
N ASP A 139 22.72 -1.59 0.15
CA ASP A 139 21.98 -2.85 0.37
C ASP A 139 20.92 -2.73 1.46
N ALA A 140 21.27 -2.14 2.61
CA ALA A 140 20.34 -1.98 3.72
C ALA A 140 19.20 -1.01 3.36
N LEU A 141 19.51 0.09 2.67
CA LEU A 141 18.53 1.05 2.18
C LEU A 141 17.60 0.44 1.14
N ALA A 142 18.14 -0.31 0.17
CA ALA A 142 17.35 -0.97 -0.88
C ALA A 142 16.43 -2.04 -0.31
N GLY A 143 16.96 -2.88 0.59
CA GLY A 143 16.18 -3.89 1.30
C GLY A 143 15.05 -3.27 2.13
N ALA A 144 15.34 -2.21 2.90
CA ALA A 144 14.33 -1.52 3.69
C ALA A 144 13.27 -0.84 2.81
N ALA A 145 13.67 -0.12 1.77
CA ALA A 145 12.76 0.52 0.82
C ALA A 145 11.84 -0.52 0.16
N HIS A 146 12.39 -1.63 -0.34
CA HIS A 146 11.60 -2.71 -0.92
C HIS A 146 10.65 -3.34 0.10
N PHE A 147 11.11 -3.57 1.33
CA PHE A 147 10.28 -4.12 2.39
C PHE A 147 9.05 -3.26 2.68
N TYR A 148 9.23 -1.94 2.82
CA TYR A 148 8.13 -1.04 3.15
C TYR A 148 7.20 -0.75 1.97
N VAL A 149 7.74 -0.56 0.76
CA VAL A 149 6.94 -0.23 -0.45
C VAL A 149 6.26 -1.46 -1.05
N VAL A 150 6.90 -2.64 -1.00
CA VAL A 150 6.47 -3.79 -1.80
C VAL A 150 5.92 -4.93 -0.96
N LEU A 151 6.55 -5.24 0.18
CA LEU A 151 6.25 -6.46 0.93
C LEU A 151 5.24 -6.23 2.06
N GLN A 152 5.27 -5.06 2.70
CA GLN A 152 4.27 -4.71 3.70
C GLN A 152 2.91 -4.41 3.04
N PRO A 153 1.81 -4.66 3.76
CA PRO A 153 0.54 -4.04 3.39
C PRO A 153 0.72 -2.52 3.36
N SER A 154 0.49 -1.92 2.18
CA SER A 154 0.59 -0.48 1.99
C SER A 154 -0.29 0.28 3.00
N THR A 155 0.35 1.22 3.69
CA THR A 155 -0.27 2.31 4.44
C THR A 155 0.52 3.56 4.10
N ARG A 156 -0.13 4.73 4.22
CA ARG A 156 0.51 6.00 3.91
C ARG A 156 1.85 6.16 4.65
N GLU A 157 1.91 5.81 5.93
CA GLU A 157 3.12 5.96 6.74
C GLU A 157 4.25 5.02 6.31
N LEU A 158 3.91 3.78 5.94
CA LEU A 158 4.91 2.81 5.48
C LEU A 158 5.43 3.17 4.09
N ASP A 159 4.55 3.59 3.19
CA ASP A 159 4.91 3.98 1.83
C ASP A 159 5.74 5.29 1.83
N GLU A 160 5.42 6.24 2.70
CA GLU A 160 6.25 7.44 2.94
C GLU A 160 7.62 7.06 3.49
N LEU A 161 7.69 6.16 4.48
CA LEU A 161 8.95 5.68 5.05
C LEU A 161 9.81 4.96 4.01
N GLY A 162 9.20 4.06 3.24
CA GLY A 162 9.85 3.33 2.16
C GLY A 162 10.38 4.26 1.06
N SER A 163 9.58 5.24 0.65
CA SER A 163 9.97 6.27 -0.33
C SER A 163 11.15 7.11 0.17
N ASN A 164 11.18 7.47 1.45
CA ASN A 164 12.31 8.20 2.05
C ASN A 164 13.62 7.37 2.01
N TYR A 165 13.56 6.06 2.30
CA TYR A 165 14.72 5.19 2.14
C TYR A 165 15.15 5.07 0.68
N ALA A 166 14.17 4.97 -0.24
CA ALA A 166 14.45 4.87 -1.67
C ALA A 166 15.15 6.13 -2.19
N GLU A 167 14.64 7.32 -1.85
CA GLU A 167 15.22 8.59 -2.28
C GLU A 167 16.63 8.82 -1.74
N ARG A 168 16.86 8.52 -0.45
CA ARG A 168 18.22 8.61 0.12
C ARG A 168 19.18 7.66 -0.60
N GLY A 169 18.75 6.43 -0.85
CA GLY A 169 19.53 5.45 -1.59
C GLY A 169 19.83 5.90 -3.02
N PHE A 170 18.85 6.50 -3.70
CA PHE A 170 18.99 7.04 -5.05
C PHE A 170 20.06 8.15 -5.10
N GLU A 171 20.01 9.10 -4.17
CA GLU A 171 21.00 10.19 -4.07
C GLU A 171 22.41 9.64 -3.85
N LEU A 172 22.56 8.70 -2.91
CA LEU A 172 23.84 8.06 -2.59
C LEU A 172 24.38 7.28 -3.80
N ALA A 173 23.57 6.40 -4.39
CA ALA A 173 23.98 5.59 -5.54
C ALA A 173 24.37 6.47 -6.74
N THR A 174 23.61 7.53 -7.02
CA THR A 174 23.93 8.49 -8.07
C THR A 174 25.26 9.21 -7.80
N SER A 175 25.51 9.62 -6.55
CA SER A 175 26.76 10.27 -6.16
C SER A 175 27.98 9.34 -6.30
N GLN A 176 27.78 8.05 -6.02
CA GLN A 176 28.77 6.99 -6.14
C GLN A 176 28.94 6.50 -7.58
N ARG A 177 28.07 6.95 -8.50
CA ARG A 177 27.96 6.48 -9.88
C ARG A 177 27.68 4.98 -9.98
N ASP A 178 26.95 4.46 -9.01
CA ASP A 178 26.40 3.11 -9.03
C ASP A 178 25.06 3.14 -9.75
N GLU A 179 25.09 2.82 -11.05
CA GLU A 179 23.93 2.90 -11.92
C GLU A 179 22.89 1.80 -11.59
N GLU A 180 23.34 0.64 -11.14
CA GLU A 180 22.47 -0.49 -10.81
C GLU A 180 21.62 -0.18 -9.57
N PHE A 181 22.25 0.32 -8.50
CA PHE A 181 21.50 0.77 -7.33
C PHE A 181 20.65 2.00 -7.64
N ALA A 182 21.14 2.96 -8.42
CA ALA A 182 20.35 4.14 -8.77
C ALA A 182 19.06 3.77 -9.53
N ILE A 183 19.12 2.81 -10.46
CA ILE A 183 17.92 2.29 -11.14
C ILE A 183 16.99 1.59 -10.15
N THR A 184 17.53 0.75 -9.26
CA THR A 184 16.75 0.04 -8.25
C THR A 184 15.99 1.01 -7.34
N PHE A 185 16.68 2.03 -6.82
CA PHE A 185 16.07 3.03 -5.97
C PHE A 185 15.04 3.88 -6.71
N ALA A 186 15.34 4.33 -7.93
CA ALA A 186 14.37 5.12 -8.70
C ALA A 186 13.09 4.32 -9.02
N ARG A 187 13.18 3.00 -9.24
CA ARG A 187 12.00 2.13 -9.39
C ARG A 187 11.18 2.10 -8.10
N LEU A 188 11.82 1.87 -6.95
CA LEU A 188 11.15 1.84 -5.65
C LEU A 188 10.51 3.20 -5.30
N SER A 189 11.19 4.30 -5.60
CA SER A 189 10.64 5.65 -5.44
C SER A 189 9.42 5.88 -6.32
N ALA A 190 9.46 5.45 -7.60
CA ALA A 190 8.30 5.60 -8.48
C ALA A 190 7.07 4.86 -7.96
N MET A 191 7.26 3.65 -7.43
CA MET A 191 6.20 2.86 -6.80
C MET A 191 5.64 3.56 -5.55
N GLY A 192 6.53 3.90 -4.60
CA GLY A 192 6.12 4.51 -3.34
C GLY A 192 5.46 5.87 -3.53
N PHE A 193 5.95 6.70 -4.47
CA PHE A 193 5.34 7.98 -4.80
C PHE A 193 3.93 7.83 -5.38
N ASN A 194 3.67 6.82 -6.22
CA ASN A 194 2.31 6.54 -6.69
C ASN A 194 1.41 6.12 -5.53
N ASP A 195 1.88 5.23 -4.64
CA ASP A 195 1.09 4.73 -3.52
C ASP A 195 0.70 5.84 -2.51
N ILE A 196 1.50 6.91 -2.37
CA ILE A 196 1.20 8.08 -1.51
C ILE A 196 0.56 9.27 -2.26
N GLY A 197 0.29 9.11 -3.56
CA GLY A 197 -0.36 10.13 -4.40
C GLY A 197 0.56 11.22 -4.98
N GLN A 198 1.88 11.12 -4.80
CA GLN A 198 2.90 12.02 -5.36
C GLN A 198 3.18 11.70 -6.84
N SER A 199 2.15 11.82 -7.68
CA SER A 199 2.17 11.31 -9.05
C SER A 199 3.15 12.03 -9.98
N TYR A 200 3.49 13.31 -9.72
CA TYR A 200 4.52 14.01 -10.49
C TYR A 200 5.91 13.44 -10.23
N ASP A 201 6.26 13.22 -8.96
CA ASP A 201 7.55 12.64 -8.55
C ASP A 201 7.66 11.18 -9.03
N ALA A 202 6.55 10.43 -8.95
CA ALA A 202 6.46 9.08 -9.49
C ALA A 202 6.77 9.05 -10.99
N LEU A 203 6.15 9.96 -11.76
CA LEU A 203 6.37 10.08 -13.19
C LEU A 203 7.83 10.44 -13.52
N GLU A 204 8.42 11.39 -12.79
CA GLU A 204 9.81 11.79 -12.96
C GLU A 204 10.76 10.60 -12.76
N ARG A 205 10.56 9.82 -11.69
CA ARG A 205 11.42 8.67 -11.39
C ARG A 205 11.25 7.54 -12.38
N ALA A 206 10.02 7.25 -12.79
CA ALA A 206 9.77 6.26 -13.80
C ALA A 206 10.40 6.66 -15.15
N ASP A 207 10.28 7.92 -15.57
CA ASP A 207 10.93 8.42 -16.79
C ASP A 207 12.46 8.35 -16.69
N TRP A 208 13.04 8.70 -15.53
CA TRP A 208 14.49 8.59 -15.30
C TRP A 208 15.01 7.16 -15.48
N VAL A 209 14.26 6.17 -14.98
CA VAL A 209 14.59 4.74 -15.18
C VAL A 209 14.50 4.39 -16.65
N LEU A 210 13.43 4.78 -17.34
CA LEU A 210 13.19 4.42 -18.74
C LEU A 210 14.18 5.06 -19.72
N GLU A 211 14.82 6.17 -19.35
CA GLU A 211 15.93 6.72 -20.13
C GLU A 211 17.14 5.76 -20.19
N ARG A 212 17.35 4.95 -19.14
CA ARG A 212 18.48 4.03 -18.98
C ARG A 212 18.10 2.58 -19.30
N ALA A 213 16.95 2.15 -18.81
CA ALA A 213 16.36 0.83 -18.98
C ALA A 213 15.00 0.94 -19.69
N LYS A 214 15.02 1.18 -21.01
CA LYS A 214 13.83 1.50 -21.83
C LYS A 214 12.66 0.51 -21.77
N ASN A 215 12.94 -0.74 -21.43
CA ASN A 215 11.96 -1.83 -21.37
C ASN A 215 11.80 -2.36 -19.93
N ASP A 216 12.14 -1.57 -18.92
CA ASP A 216 11.89 -1.93 -17.53
C ASP A 216 10.37 -2.03 -17.30
N PRO A 217 9.83 -3.23 -17.01
CA PRO A 217 8.39 -3.45 -16.97
C PRO A 217 7.72 -2.71 -15.80
N GLU A 218 8.43 -2.58 -14.68
CA GLU A 218 7.91 -1.90 -13.49
C GLU A 218 7.86 -0.39 -13.73
N ALA A 219 8.93 0.21 -14.23
CA ALA A 219 8.94 1.64 -14.55
C ALA A 219 7.92 1.99 -15.66
N LEU A 220 7.70 1.10 -16.65
CA LEU A 220 6.63 1.30 -17.64
C LEU A 220 5.24 1.29 -17.00
N TYR A 221 5.02 0.42 -16.02
CA TYR A 221 3.76 0.34 -15.29
C TYR A 221 3.54 1.54 -14.37
N GLU A 222 4.52 1.88 -13.53
CA GLU A 222 4.43 3.00 -12.60
C GLU A 222 4.29 4.34 -13.33
N ARG A 223 4.95 4.50 -14.49
CA ARG A 223 4.69 5.62 -15.39
C ARG A 223 3.25 5.68 -15.88
N ALA A 224 2.66 4.54 -16.23
CA ALA A 224 1.28 4.48 -16.73
C ALA A 224 0.27 4.83 -15.63
N VAL A 225 0.52 4.37 -14.40
CA VAL A 225 -0.25 4.73 -13.20
C VAL A 225 -0.14 6.23 -12.92
N ALA A 226 1.07 6.79 -12.87
CA ALA A 226 1.27 8.22 -12.63
C ALA A 226 0.55 9.08 -13.70
N LEU A 227 0.58 8.68 -14.97
CA LEU A 227 -0.16 9.36 -16.03
C LEU A 227 -1.68 9.27 -15.85
N PHE A 228 -2.18 8.16 -15.31
CA PHE A 228 -3.61 7.99 -15.01
C PHE A 228 -4.04 8.89 -13.85
N GLU A 229 -3.28 8.89 -12.75
CA GLU A 229 -3.52 9.73 -11.58
C GLU A 229 -3.44 11.23 -11.93
N LEU A 230 -2.51 11.61 -12.81
CA LEU A 230 -2.40 12.97 -13.36
C LEU A 230 -3.49 13.32 -14.40
N CYS A 231 -4.53 12.48 -14.57
CA CYS A 231 -5.60 12.65 -15.54
C CYS A 231 -5.13 12.76 -17.01
N ARG A 232 -3.92 12.32 -17.34
CA ARG A 232 -3.36 12.27 -18.71
C ARG A 232 -3.83 11.01 -19.44
N PHE A 233 -5.15 10.82 -19.49
CA PHE A 233 -5.81 9.56 -19.87
C PHE A 233 -5.40 9.02 -21.25
N LYS A 234 -5.17 9.90 -22.23
CA LYS A 234 -4.72 9.49 -23.57
C LYS A 234 -3.35 8.81 -23.53
N GLU A 235 -2.42 9.35 -22.74
CA GLU A 235 -1.08 8.81 -22.58
C GLU A 235 -1.08 7.57 -21.71
N ALA A 236 -1.83 7.59 -20.60
CA ALA A 236 -2.03 6.43 -19.74
C ALA A 236 -2.56 5.22 -20.52
N LYS A 237 -3.59 5.43 -21.35
CA LYS A 237 -4.16 4.38 -22.22
C LYS A 237 -3.11 3.77 -23.15
N ALA A 238 -2.30 4.61 -23.80
CA ALA A 238 -1.25 4.14 -24.68
C ALA A 238 -0.17 3.35 -23.92
N ALA A 239 0.17 3.80 -22.71
CA ALA A 239 1.14 3.14 -21.84
C ALA A 239 0.64 1.77 -21.36
N PHE A 240 -0.57 1.69 -20.79
CA PHE A 240 -1.15 0.41 -20.36
C PHE A 240 -1.35 -0.58 -21.51
N THR A 241 -1.67 -0.11 -22.72
CA THR A 241 -1.80 -0.99 -23.90
C THR A 241 -0.49 -1.74 -24.20
N ARG A 242 0.67 -1.13 -23.92
CA ARG A 242 1.98 -1.78 -24.14
C ARG A 242 2.31 -2.85 -23.10
N LEU A 243 1.57 -2.92 -22.00
CA LEU A 243 1.79 -3.86 -20.90
C LEU A 243 0.87 -5.09 -20.97
N LEU A 244 0.05 -5.21 -22.02
CA LEU A 244 -0.91 -6.32 -22.13
C LEU A 244 -0.26 -7.68 -22.37
N ASP A 245 0.97 -7.70 -22.90
CA ASP A 245 1.74 -8.93 -23.11
C ASP A 245 2.65 -9.27 -21.92
N ASP A 246 2.71 -8.42 -20.89
CA ASP A 246 3.47 -8.67 -19.65
C ASP A 246 2.65 -9.58 -18.72
N THR A 247 3.14 -10.78 -18.45
CA THR A 247 2.39 -11.78 -17.66
C THR A 247 2.09 -11.35 -16.23
N GLU A 248 2.91 -10.46 -15.65
CA GLU A 248 2.76 -10.00 -14.26
C GLU A 248 1.90 -8.73 -14.18
N ARG A 249 1.96 -7.85 -15.20
CA ARG A 249 1.22 -6.57 -15.20
C ARG A 249 -0.05 -6.57 -16.06
N ALA A 250 -0.28 -7.57 -16.91
CA ALA A 250 -1.42 -7.58 -17.83
C ALA A 250 -2.78 -7.45 -17.12
N ALA A 251 -2.94 -8.06 -15.93
CA ALA A 251 -4.17 -7.93 -15.15
C ALA A 251 -4.45 -6.48 -14.75
N TRP A 252 -3.44 -5.82 -14.18
CA TRP A 252 -3.49 -4.41 -13.77
C TRP A 252 -3.64 -3.46 -14.96
N ALA A 253 -2.92 -3.71 -16.06
CA ALA A 253 -3.05 -2.93 -17.28
C ALA A 253 -4.46 -3.06 -17.89
N HIS A 254 -5.04 -4.26 -17.91
CA HIS A 254 -6.43 -4.45 -18.31
C HIS A 254 -7.40 -3.68 -17.40
N HIS A 255 -7.19 -3.70 -16.08
CA HIS A 255 -8.04 -2.96 -15.14
C HIS A 255 -8.04 -1.45 -15.45
N HIS A 256 -6.86 -0.83 -15.54
CA HIS A 256 -6.74 0.61 -15.79
C HIS A 256 -7.26 1.00 -17.19
N LEU A 257 -7.05 0.18 -18.22
CA LEU A 257 -7.68 0.40 -19.53
C LEU A 257 -9.21 0.37 -19.44
N GLY A 258 -9.78 -0.50 -18.61
CA GLY A 258 -11.20 -0.51 -18.31
C GLY A 258 -11.68 0.80 -17.69
N LEU A 259 -10.97 1.32 -16.68
CA LEU A 259 -11.28 2.60 -16.04
C LEU A 259 -11.24 3.77 -17.04
N VAL A 260 -10.19 3.84 -17.87
CA VAL A 260 -10.05 4.90 -18.89
C VAL A 260 -11.16 4.80 -19.94
N LEU A 261 -11.46 3.60 -20.45
CA LEU A 261 -12.53 3.40 -21.44
C LEU A 261 -13.92 3.70 -20.89
N GLU A 262 -14.16 3.40 -19.62
CA GLU A 262 -15.42 3.74 -18.96
C GLU A 262 -15.61 5.25 -18.89
N ARG A 263 -14.54 5.98 -18.56
CA ARG A 263 -14.54 7.45 -18.55
C ARG A 263 -14.78 8.04 -19.94
N GLU A 264 -14.28 7.39 -20.99
CA GLU A 264 -14.59 7.74 -22.39
C GLU A 264 -16.05 7.41 -22.81
N GLY A 265 -16.86 6.81 -21.93
CA GLY A 265 -18.23 6.38 -22.22
C GLY A 265 -18.32 5.06 -23.03
N LYS A 266 -17.20 4.35 -23.20
CA LYS A 266 -17.11 3.10 -23.98
C LYS A 266 -17.33 1.88 -23.11
N GLN A 267 -18.53 1.78 -22.52
CA GLN A 267 -18.84 0.75 -21.52
C GLN A 267 -18.58 -0.69 -22.01
N GLU A 268 -18.99 -1.04 -23.23
CA GLU A 268 -18.79 -2.40 -23.75
C GLU A 268 -17.31 -2.79 -23.91
N GLU A 269 -16.45 -1.83 -24.24
CA GLU A 269 -15.00 -2.06 -24.33
C GLU A 269 -14.38 -2.15 -22.93
N ALA A 270 -14.80 -1.26 -22.02
CA ALA A 270 -14.38 -1.27 -20.63
C ALA A 270 -14.69 -2.62 -19.95
N ASP A 271 -15.90 -3.14 -20.15
CA ASP A 271 -16.34 -4.41 -19.56
C ASP A 271 -15.50 -5.60 -20.05
N LYS A 272 -15.09 -5.61 -21.33
CA LYS A 272 -14.16 -6.62 -21.86
C LYS A 272 -12.81 -6.58 -21.14
N HIS A 273 -12.30 -5.38 -20.89
CA HIS A 273 -11.04 -5.18 -20.18
C HIS A 273 -11.16 -5.59 -18.72
N PHE A 274 -12.23 -5.21 -18.02
CA PHE A 274 -12.46 -5.67 -16.65
C PHE A 274 -12.59 -7.19 -16.56
N VAL A 275 -13.33 -7.85 -17.48
CA VAL A 275 -13.43 -9.32 -17.51
C VAL A 275 -12.06 -9.97 -17.66
N LYS A 276 -11.19 -9.43 -18.53
CA LYS A 276 -9.83 -9.95 -18.70
C LYS A 276 -8.97 -9.76 -17.45
N ALA A 277 -9.03 -8.58 -16.82
CA ALA A 277 -8.31 -8.33 -15.57
C ALA A 277 -8.67 -9.38 -14.49
N ARG A 278 -9.97 -9.62 -14.29
CA ARG A 278 -10.46 -10.63 -13.33
C ARG A 278 -10.10 -12.07 -13.71
N ALA A 279 -10.05 -12.37 -15.01
CA ALA A 279 -9.67 -13.70 -15.47
C ALA A 279 -8.17 -13.99 -15.24
N LEU A 280 -7.34 -12.96 -15.25
CA LEU A 280 -5.90 -13.05 -14.97
C LEU A 280 -5.61 -13.05 -13.47
N ASP A 281 -6.32 -12.22 -12.70
CA ASP A 281 -6.17 -12.12 -11.25
C ASP A 281 -7.51 -11.76 -10.59
N ALA A 282 -8.23 -12.80 -10.14
CA ALA A 282 -9.53 -12.65 -9.49
C ALA A 282 -9.43 -12.16 -8.04
N GLU A 283 -8.26 -12.29 -7.41
CA GLU A 283 -8.04 -11.87 -6.02
C GLU A 283 -7.87 -10.35 -5.96
N SER A 284 -7.01 -9.79 -6.82
CA SER A 284 -6.81 -8.35 -6.94
C SER A 284 -8.00 -7.65 -7.59
N PHE A 285 -8.67 -8.31 -8.54
CA PHE A 285 -9.82 -7.75 -9.24
C PHE A 285 -11.08 -8.60 -9.02
N PRO A 286 -11.77 -8.43 -7.87
CA PRO A 286 -13.06 -9.07 -7.67
C PRO A 286 -14.14 -8.47 -8.57
N SER A 287 -15.28 -9.16 -8.69
CA SER A 287 -16.46 -8.56 -9.33
C SER A 287 -16.97 -7.39 -8.48
N PRO A 288 -17.25 -6.22 -9.06
CA PRO A 288 -17.73 -5.07 -8.30
C PRO A 288 -19.15 -5.32 -7.77
N VAL A 289 -19.51 -4.61 -6.70
CA VAL A 289 -20.87 -4.66 -6.16
C VAL A 289 -21.84 -4.04 -7.17
N LEU A 290 -22.81 -4.83 -7.63
CA LEU A 290 -23.85 -4.34 -8.55
C LEU A 290 -24.94 -3.61 -7.76
N ILE A 291 -25.10 -2.33 -8.02
CA ILE A 291 -26.13 -1.48 -7.40
C ILE A 291 -26.69 -0.50 -8.42
N SER A 292 -28.02 -0.39 -8.50
CA SER A 292 -28.67 0.61 -9.35
C SER A 292 -28.52 2.01 -8.75
N SER A 293 -28.59 3.06 -9.57
CA SER A 293 -28.53 4.44 -9.05
C SER A 293 -29.65 4.75 -8.06
N ALA A 294 -30.83 4.14 -8.24
CA ALA A 294 -31.97 4.30 -7.32
C ALA A 294 -31.73 3.62 -5.97
N ASP A 295 -31.18 2.40 -5.98
CA ASP A 295 -30.85 1.69 -4.74
C ASP A 295 -29.70 2.38 -4.01
N PHE A 296 -28.67 2.83 -4.73
CA PHE A 296 -27.58 3.59 -4.14
C PHE A 296 -28.10 4.88 -3.49
N ARG A 297 -28.99 5.61 -4.18
CA ARG A 297 -29.61 6.81 -3.62
C ARG A 297 -30.36 6.52 -2.32
N LYS A 298 -31.07 5.38 -2.25
CA LYS A 298 -31.77 4.96 -1.03
C LYS A 298 -30.79 4.71 0.13
N GLU A 299 -29.65 4.07 -0.11
CA GLU A 299 -28.63 3.88 0.93
C GLU A 299 -28.03 5.21 1.39
N LEU A 300 -27.75 6.13 0.45
CA LEU A 300 -27.26 7.47 0.77
C LEU A 300 -28.29 8.27 1.59
N ASP A 301 -29.58 8.23 1.23
CA ASP A 301 -30.63 8.88 2.00
C ASP A 301 -30.74 8.30 3.42
N ALA A 302 -30.56 6.99 3.57
CA ALA A 302 -30.50 6.35 4.88
C ALA A 302 -29.27 6.81 5.69
N ALA A 303 -28.09 6.93 5.06
CA ALA A 303 -26.88 7.44 5.69
C ALA A 303 -27.05 8.90 6.16
N ILE A 304 -27.61 9.77 5.31
CA ILE A 304 -27.94 11.17 5.66
C ILE A 304 -28.93 11.21 6.83
N ALA A 305 -29.96 10.36 6.83
CA ALA A 305 -30.95 10.31 7.91
C ALA A 305 -30.34 9.85 9.25
N ALA A 306 -29.31 9.01 9.19
CA ALA A 306 -28.58 8.51 10.36
C ALA A 306 -27.57 9.51 10.93
N LEU A 307 -27.25 10.60 10.22
CA LEU A 307 -26.31 11.61 10.70
C LEU A 307 -26.82 12.31 11.99
N PRO A 308 -25.89 12.72 12.89
CA PRO A 308 -26.18 13.61 14.00
C PRO A 308 -27.01 14.84 13.59
N ALA A 309 -27.85 15.34 14.50
CA ALA A 309 -28.81 16.40 14.19
C ALA A 309 -28.14 17.72 13.76
N ASP A 310 -26.96 18.01 14.29
CA ASP A 310 -26.10 19.13 13.89
C ASP A 310 -25.56 18.94 12.47
N MET A 311 -25.04 17.76 12.12
CA MET A 311 -24.57 17.47 10.75
C MET A 311 -25.71 17.53 9.72
N ARG A 312 -26.91 17.03 10.07
CA ARG A 312 -28.09 17.17 9.21
C ARG A 312 -28.51 18.62 9.01
N LYS A 313 -28.31 19.46 10.02
CA LYS A 313 -28.57 20.90 9.91
C LYS A 313 -27.55 21.58 9.00
N ASP A 314 -26.29 21.19 9.08
CA ASP A 314 -25.20 21.71 8.24
C ASP A 314 -25.41 21.39 6.75
N LEU A 315 -26.01 20.24 6.43
CA LEU A 315 -26.39 19.87 5.07
C LEU A 315 -27.62 20.63 4.52
N SER A 316 -28.27 21.49 5.32
CA SER A 316 -29.45 22.23 4.87
C SER A 316 -29.10 23.20 3.75
N GLY A 317 -29.55 22.90 2.52
CA GLY A 317 -29.28 23.70 1.33
C GLY A 317 -27.97 23.34 0.61
N VAL A 318 -27.27 22.30 1.08
CA VAL A 318 -26.13 21.67 0.39
C VAL A 318 -26.65 20.41 -0.30
N PRO A 319 -26.78 20.39 -1.64
CA PRO A 319 -27.15 19.17 -2.34
C PRO A 319 -26.10 18.09 -2.12
N VAL A 320 -26.57 16.89 -1.79
CA VAL A 320 -25.74 15.68 -1.78
C VAL A 320 -26.20 14.85 -2.97
N GLU A 321 -25.34 14.70 -3.97
CA GLU A 321 -25.63 14.13 -5.28
C GLU A 321 -24.97 12.77 -5.45
N VAL A 322 -25.56 11.94 -6.33
CA VAL A 322 -25.01 10.64 -6.73
C VAL A 322 -24.60 10.76 -8.18
N GLU A 323 -23.30 10.63 -8.43
CA GLU A 323 -22.73 10.60 -9.77
C GLU A 323 -22.09 9.22 -10.00
N ASP A 324 -21.95 8.80 -11.27
CA ASP A 324 -21.30 7.53 -11.56
C ASP A 324 -19.78 7.63 -11.40
N LEU A 325 -19.19 8.74 -11.86
CA LEU A 325 -17.75 9.01 -11.89
C LEU A 325 -17.51 10.53 -11.73
N PRO A 326 -16.34 10.96 -11.22
CA PRO A 326 -15.98 12.38 -11.15
C PRO A 326 -15.84 13.01 -12.53
N GLN A 327 -16.29 14.26 -12.70
CA GLN A 327 -16.09 14.99 -13.95
C GLN A 327 -14.62 15.41 -14.10
N GLU A 328 -14.16 15.59 -15.34
CA GLU A 328 -12.77 16.00 -15.59
C GLU A 328 -12.46 17.36 -14.96
N VAL A 329 -13.39 18.30 -15.04
CA VAL A 329 -13.24 19.63 -14.41
C VAL A 329 -13.07 19.55 -12.89
N ASP A 330 -13.70 18.58 -12.23
CA ASP A 330 -13.53 18.40 -10.78
C ASP A 330 -12.12 17.91 -10.48
N LEU A 331 -11.66 16.89 -11.22
CA LEU A 331 -10.34 16.29 -11.02
C LEU A 331 -9.21 17.28 -11.30
N THR A 332 -9.33 18.10 -12.34
CA THR A 332 -8.26 19.02 -12.77
C THR A 332 -8.41 20.45 -12.24
N SER A 333 -9.27 20.66 -11.24
CA SER A 333 -9.48 21.98 -10.64
C SER A 333 -8.31 22.42 -9.76
N GLY A 334 -7.57 21.47 -9.19
CA GLY A 334 -6.34 21.67 -8.40
C GLY A 334 -5.08 21.18 -9.12
N ASP A 335 -3.93 21.49 -8.52
CA ASP A 335 -2.61 20.98 -8.91
C ASP A 335 -1.87 20.47 -7.66
N PRO A 336 -1.53 19.17 -7.56
CA PRO A 336 -1.84 18.10 -8.52
C PRO A 336 -3.36 17.86 -8.68
N PRO A 337 -3.79 17.26 -9.80
CA PRO A 337 -5.18 16.86 -9.97
C PRO A 337 -5.58 15.79 -8.94
N LEU A 338 -6.87 15.71 -8.62
CA LEU A 338 -7.41 14.65 -7.78
C LEU A 338 -7.36 13.30 -8.51
N SER A 339 -7.17 12.22 -7.76
CA SER A 339 -7.20 10.87 -8.32
C SER A 339 -8.51 10.62 -9.08
N PRO A 340 -8.49 9.99 -10.27
CA PRO A 340 -9.71 9.59 -10.95
C PRO A 340 -10.58 8.59 -10.17
N THR A 341 -10.03 7.99 -9.12
CA THR A 341 -10.68 6.96 -8.30
C THR A 341 -11.26 7.47 -6.98
N ILE A 342 -11.25 8.79 -6.72
CA ILE A 342 -11.88 9.38 -5.52
C ILE A 342 -13.32 8.89 -5.33
N LEU A 343 -13.73 8.74 -4.07
CA LEU A 343 -15.02 8.15 -3.69
C LEU A 343 -16.12 9.20 -3.50
N GLY A 344 -15.73 10.40 -3.09
CA GLY A 344 -16.60 11.56 -2.94
C GLY A 344 -15.84 12.84 -3.25
N LEU A 345 -16.59 13.95 -3.29
CA LEU A 345 -16.03 15.29 -3.41
C LEU A 345 -16.97 16.34 -2.83
N PHE A 346 -16.47 17.11 -1.89
CA PHE A 346 -17.03 18.39 -1.47
C PHE A 346 -16.60 19.50 -2.45
N ARG A 347 -17.59 20.22 -2.98
CA ARG A 347 -17.40 21.39 -3.84
C ARG A 347 -17.83 22.65 -3.10
N GLY A 348 -17.00 23.69 -3.13
CA GLY A 348 -17.27 25.00 -2.53
C GLY A 348 -16.41 25.31 -1.30
N THR A 349 -16.76 26.35 -0.56
CA THR A 349 -16.01 26.79 0.64
C THR A 349 -16.60 26.21 1.92
N PRO A 350 -15.80 25.97 2.98
CA PRO A 350 -16.31 25.52 4.28
C PRO A 350 -17.40 26.42 4.88
N LEU A 351 -18.20 25.90 5.80
CA LEU A 351 -19.33 26.61 6.45
C LEU A 351 -18.90 27.87 7.20
N ALA A 352 -17.68 27.90 7.72
CA ALA A 352 -17.11 29.06 8.41
C ALA A 352 -16.86 30.25 7.46
N GLU A 353 -16.82 29.99 6.15
CA GLU A 353 -16.54 30.98 5.11
C GLU A 353 -17.80 31.43 4.37
N THR A 354 -17.70 32.59 3.73
CA THR A 354 -18.80 33.11 2.91
C THR A 354 -19.00 32.22 1.69
N CYS A 355 -20.25 31.86 1.44
CA CYS A 355 -20.64 31.08 0.28
C CYS A 355 -20.86 32.03 -0.89
N GLU A 356 -19.85 32.16 -1.76
CA GLU A 356 -19.94 32.95 -2.98
C GLU A 356 -20.12 32.03 -4.18
N LEU A 357 -20.86 32.51 -5.19
CA LEU A 357 -20.99 31.77 -6.45
C LEU A 357 -19.74 31.98 -7.28
N GLU A 358 -19.13 30.88 -7.70
CA GLU A 358 -18.02 30.90 -8.63
C GLU A 358 -18.38 31.67 -9.92
N PRO A 359 -17.46 32.48 -10.47
CA PRO A 359 -17.70 33.22 -11.70
C PRO A 359 -18.13 32.28 -12.84
N GLY A 360 -19.33 32.51 -13.38
CA GLY A 360 -19.89 31.71 -14.47
C GLY A 360 -20.96 30.69 -14.05
N MET A 361 -21.20 30.50 -12.74
CA MET A 361 -22.36 29.74 -12.28
C MET A 361 -23.68 30.49 -12.54
N LYS A 362 -24.75 29.73 -12.80
CA LYS A 362 -26.08 30.29 -13.02
C LYS A 362 -26.62 30.90 -11.70
N PRO A 363 -27.37 32.00 -11.76
CA PRO A 363 -28.09 32.51 -10.61
C PRO A 363 -28.98 31.42 -9.99
N GLY A 364 -28.81 31.14 -8.70
CA GLY A 364 -29.54 30.10 -7.97
C GLY A 364 -28.88 28.72 -7.97
N SER A 365 -27.69 28.56 -8.60
CA SER A 365 -26.85 27.40 -8.34
C SER A 365 -26.49 27.33 -6.84
N PRO A 366 -26.36 26.13 -6.27
CA PRO A 366 -25.83 25.98 -4.92
C PRO A 366 -24.32 26.28 -4.94
N CYS A 367 -23.85 27.13 -4.04
CA CYS A 367 -22.43 27.45 -3.89
C CYS A 367 -21.63 26.34 -3.17
N ARG A 368 -22.32 25.35 -2.60
CA ARG A 368 -21.75 24.16 -2.00
C ARG A 368 -22.49 22.93 -2.51
N SER A 369 -21.78 21.85 -2.77
CA SER A 369 -22.38 20.54 -3.00
C SER A 369 -21.45 19.42 -2.56
N ILE A 370 -22.03 18.24 -2.35
CA ILE A 370 -21.28 17.01 -2.10
C ILE A 370 -21.68 16.03 -3.20
N ALA A 371 -20.71 15.38 -3.85
CA ALA A 371 -20.96 14.26 -4.74
C ALA A 371 -20.38 12.98 -4.15
N LEU A 372 -21.11 11.86 -4.29
CA LEU A 372 -20.57 10.52 -4.07
C LEU A 372 -20.54 9.77 -5.41
N TYR A 373 -19.41 9.12 -5.69
CA TYR A 373 -19.13 8.46 -6.96
C TYR A 373 -19.44 6.97 -6.90
N ARG A 374 -20.66 6.62 -7.31
CA ARG A 374 -21.25 5.28 -7.18
C ARG A 374 -20.36 4.18 -7.73
N LYS A 375 -19.78 4.34 -8.92
CA LYS A 375 -18.99 3.27 -9.54
C LYS A 375 -17.63 3.10 -8.87
N ASN A 376 -17.02 4.18 -8.38
CA ASN A 376 -15.76 4.10 -7.61
C ASN A 376 -16.01 3.42 -6.26
N LEU A 377 -17.04 3.86 -5.53
CA LEU A 377 -17.47 3.24 -4.26
C LEU A 377 -17.80 1.75 -4.42
N ALA A 378 -18.52 1.36 -5.47
CA ALA A 378 -18.86 -0.04 -5.74
C ALA A 378 -17.66 -0.93 -6.08
N ARG A 379 -16.53 -0.34 -6.51
CA ARG A 379 -15.28 -1.05 -6.80
C ARG A 379 -14.33 -1.13 -5.61
N ALA A 380 -14.42 -0.17 -4.69
CA ALA A 380 -13.58 -0.11 -3.50
C ALA A 380 -13.89 -1.23 -2.48
N VAL A 381 -15.05 -1.87 -2.61
CA VAL A 381 -15.57 -2.85 -1.64
C VAL A 381 -15.95 -4.17 -2.31
N LYS A 382 -16.04 -5.23 -1.51
CA LYS A 382 -16.35 -6.60 -1.97
C LYS A 382 -17.81 -6.98 -1.73
N THR A 383 -18.46 -6.39 -0.74
CA THR A 383 -19.82 -6.75 -0.33
C THR A 383 -20.78 -5.57 -0.28
N ARG A 384 -22.09 -5.87 -0.28
CA ARG A 384 -23.13 -4.83 -0.16
C ARG A 384 -23.10 -4.14 1.21
N ASP A 385 -22.76 -4.87 2.27
CA ASP A 385 -22.68 -4.31 3.62
C ASP A 385 -21.48 -3.37 3.73
N GLU A 386 -20.32 -3.77 3.20
CA GLU A 386 -19.15 -2.89 3.07
C GLU A 386 -19.47 -1.64 2.23
N LEU A 387 -20.27 -1.76 1.16
CA LEU A 387 -20.68 -0.60 0.37
C LEU A 387 -21.52 0.39 1.18
N VAL A 388 -22.48 -0.09 1.98
CA VAL A 388 -23.31 0.78 2.83
C VAL A 388 -22.44 1.51 3.85
N GLU A 389 -21.49 0.81 4.45
CA GLU A 389 -20.55 1.42 5.38
C GLU A 389 -19.62 2.43 4.69
N GLN A 390 -19.09 2.11 3.51
CA GLN A 390 -18.24 3.02 2.75
C GLN A 390 -19.00 4.29 2.32
N ILE A 391 -20.27 4.18 1.92
CA ILE A 391 -21.13 5.35 1.64
C ILE A 391 -21.22 6.25 2.88
N ARG A 392 -21.38 5.66 4.07
CA ARG A 392 -21.46 6.39 5.34
C ARG A 392 -20.14 7.10 5.68
N VAL A 393 -19.01 6.40 5.54
CA VAL A 393 -17.66 6.93 5.79
C VAL A 393 -17.36 8.08 4.83
N THR A 394 -17.53 7.88 3.52
CA THR A 394 -17.33 8.92 2.51
C THR A 394 -18.24 10.13 2.76
N LEU A 395 -19.52 9.93 3.07
CA LEU A 395 -20.41 11.05 3.40
C LEU A 395 -19.90 11.86 4.62
N LEU A 396 -19.42 11.18 5.66
CA LEU A 396 -18.87 11.85 6.85
C LEU A 396 -17.58 12.59 6.55
N HIS A 397 -16.72 12.05 5.68
CA HIS A 397 -15.52 12.71 5.18
C HIS A 397 -15.88 14.04 4.49
N GLU A 398 -16.80 14.01 3.52
CA GLU A 398 -17.20 15.22 2.80
C GLU A 398 -17.93 16.25 3.69
N VAL A 399 -18.71 15.78 4.68
CA VAL A 399 -19.30 16.66 5.70
C VAL A 399 -18.23 17.30 6.59
N GLY A 400 -17.12 16.61 6.81
CA GLY A 400 -15.95 17.14 7.48
C GLY A 400 -15.32 18.31 6.72
N HIS A 401 -15.06 18.15 5.42
CA HIS A 401 -14.60 19.27 4.57
C HIS A 401 -15.59 20.42 4.52
N LEU A 402 -16.90 20.13 4.46
CA LEU A 402 -17.93 21.15 4.58
C LEU A 402 -17.79 21.93 5.90
N ARG A 403 -17.37 21.29 6.99
CA ARG A 403 -17.11 21.93 8.29
C ARG A 403 -15.73 22.58 8.38
N GLY A 404 -14.88 22.43 7.37
CA GLY A 404 -13.53 22.99 7.31
C GLY A 404 -12.47 22.11 7.95
N GLU A 405 -12.75 20.82 8.13
CA GLU A 405 -11.76 19.83 8.58
C GLU A 405 -10.81 19.48 7.43
N ASP A 406 -9.52 19.33 7.76
CA ASP A 406 -8.50 18.87 6.81
C ASP A 406 -8.38 17.32 6.80
N ASP A 407 -7.65 16.78 5.80
CA ASP A 407 -7.47 15.34 5.63
C ASP A 407 -6.87 14.67 6.88
N SER A 408 -5.98 15.36 7.61
CA SER A 408 -5.33 14.81 8.80
C SER A 408 -6.30 14.69 9.97
N GLU A 409 -7.19 15.68 10.14
CA GLU A 409 -8.26 15.64 11.14
C GLU A 409 -9.27 14.51 10.84
N LEU A 410 -9.57 14.27 9.57
CA LEU A 410 -10.46 13.21 9.12
C LEU A 410 -9.83 11.82 9.29
N ALA A 411 -8.55 11.68 8.94
CA ALA A 411 -7.77 10.47 9.16
C ALA A 411 -7.74 10.06 10.64
N ALA A 412 -7.53 11.03 11.54
CA ALA A 412 -7.53 10.79 12.98
C ALA A 412 -8.89 10.27 13.52
N ARG A 413 -9.97 10.43 12.75
CA ARG A 413 -11.32 9.91 13.04
C ARG A 413 -11.65 8.60 12.33
N GLY A 414 -10.70 8.05 11.57
CA GLY A 414 -10.88 6.85 10.75
C GLY A 414 -11.80 7.07 9.56
N LEU A 415 -11.72 8.24 8.93
CA LEU A 415 -12.52 8.62 7.76
C LEU A 415 -11.71 8.71 6.46
N GLU A 416 -10.50 8.13 6.40
CA GLU A 416 -9.72 8.00 5.15
C GLU A 416 -10.32 6.99 4.15
#